data_AF-U6RK95-F1
#
_entry.id   AF-U6RK95-F1
#
_cell.length_a   1.000
_cell.length_b   1.000
_cell.length_c   1.000
_cell.angle_alpha   90.00
_cell.angle_beta   90.00
_cell.angle_gamma   90.00
#
_symmetry.space_group_name_H-M   'P 1'
#
loop_
_entity.id
_entity.type
_entity.pdbx_description
1 polymer ?
#
loop_
_entity_poly.entity_id
_entity_poly.type
_entity_poly.pdbx_seq_one_letter_code
_entity_poly.pdbx_strand_id
1 'polypeptide(L)' 'MISKKSQISEDSRLAAIGNRIRTLRKANTNLSAEDFANEKGFDRVQYSRIENGANITMKTLLKVVDAHDMTMEEFFRDLI' A
#
# COMPACT_ATOMS: atom_id res chain seq x y z
N MET A 1 -11.02 -24.58 -7.96
CA MET A 1 -10.02 -23.51 -7.81
C MET A 1 -10.53 -22.53 -6.76
N ILE A 2 -9.93 -22.52 -5.56
CA ILE A 2 -10.32 -21.56 -4.52
C ILE A 2 -9.75 -20.22 -4.96
N SER A 3 -10.62 -19.31 -5.42
CA SER A 3 -10.24 -17.94 -5.70
C SER A 3 -9.74 -17.33 -4.39
N LYS A 4 -8.44 -17.08 -4.31
CA LYS A 4 -7.79 -16.51 -3.12
C LYS A 4 -8.21 -15.05 -3.04
N LYS A 5 -9.40 -14.79 -2.49
CA LYS A 5 -9.87 -13.43 -2.15
C LYS A 5 -8.75 -12.79 -1.34
N SER A 6 -8.15 -11.71 -1.83
CA SER A 6 -7.17 -10.97 -1.02
C SER A 6 -7.89 -10.52 0.24
N GLN A 7 -7.51 -11.05 1.40
CA GLN A 7 -8.10 -10.64 2.68
C GLN A 7 -7.75 -9.18 2.93
N ILE A 8 -8.70 -8.29 2.65
CA ILE A 8 -8.66 -6.90 3.09
C ILE A 8 -8.82 -6.90 4.60
N SER A 9 -8.10 -6.03 5.29
CA SER A 9 -8.19 -5.85 6.74
C SER A 9 -9.63 -5.61 7.20
N GLU A 10 -10.00 -6.20 8.34
CA GLU A 10 -11.28 -5.94 9.00
C GLU A 10 -11.31 -4.59 9.73
N ASP A 11 -10.13 -4.03 10.09
CA ASP A 11 -10.06 -2.64 10.59
C ASP A 11 -10.22 -1.67 9.41
N SER A 12 -11.30 -0.90 9.42
CA SER A 12 -11.66 0.03 8.35
C SER A 12 -10.57 1.09 8.09
N ARG A 13 -9.81 1.49 9.12
CA ARG A 13 -8.72 2.47 8.98
C ARG A 13 -7.52 1.83 8.30
N LEU A 14 -7.17 0.60 8.67
CA LEU A 14 -6.10 -0.14 8.00
C LEU A 14 -6.47 -0.45 6.55
N ALA A 15 -7.73 -0.82 6.29
CA ALA A 15 -8.23 -1.01 4.93
C ALA A 15 -8.17 0.27 4.09
N ALA A 16 -8.53 1.43 4.68
CA ALA A 16 -8.44 2.73 4.02
C ALA A 16 -6.99 3.09 3.67
N ILE A 17 -6.05 2.91 4.60
CA ILE A 17 -4.61 3.11 4.38
C ILE A 17 -4.11 2.20 3.24
N GLY A 18 -4.42 0.90 3.28
CA GLY A 18 -4.03 -0.03 2.22
C GLY A 18 -4.60 0.34 0.85
N ASN A 19 -5.87 0.78 0.81
CA ASN A 19 -6.50 1.24 -0.40
C ASN A 19 -5.89 2.54 -0.96
N ARG A 20 -5.52 3.48 -0.07
CA ARG A 20 -4.78 4.69 -0.45
C ARG A 20 -3.48 4.34 -1.16
N ILE A 21 -2.68 3.45 -0.59
CA ILE A 21 -1.41 2.99 -1.17
C ILE A 21 -1.63 2.34 -2.55
N ARG A 22 -2.63 1.45 -2.65
CA ARG A 22 -3.00 0.84 -3.93
C ARG A 22 -3.41 1.86 -4.98
N THR A 23 -4.19 2.86 -4.59
CA THR A 23 -4.69 3.90 -5.48
C THR A 23 -3.53 4.76 -5.98
N LEU A 24 -2.62 5.15 -5.08
CA LEU A 24 -1.41 5.91 -5.43
C LEU A 24 -0.55 5.15 -6.44
N ARG A 25 -0.31 3.84 -6.23
CA ARG A 25 0.42 3.04 -7.22
C ARG A 25 -0.26 3.06 -8.59
N LYS A 26 -1.57 2.82 -8.64
CA LYS A 26 -2.31 2.79 -9.92
C LYS A 26 -2.40 4.15 -10.61
N ALA A 27 -2.44 5.24 -9.84
CA ALA A 27 -2.54 6.59 -10.37
C ALA A 27 -1.19 7.11 -10.89
N ASN A 28 -0.10 6.80 -10.18
CA ASN A 28 1.22 7.36 -10.47
C ASN A 28 2.09 6.42 -11.30
N THR A 29 1.69 5.15 -11.46
CA THR A 29 2.47 4.14 -12.19
C THR A 29 1.56 3.18 -12.98
N ASN A 30 2.10 2.61 -14.06
CA ASN A 30 1.47 1.49 -14.78
C ASN A 30 1.93 0.12 -14.23
N LEU A 31 2.57 0.10 -13.06
CA LEU A 31 3.21 -1.09 -12.51
C LEU A 31 2.21 -1.98 -11.76
N SER A 32 2.41 -3.29 -11.86
CA SER A 32 1.74 -4.23 -10.97
C SER A 32 2.25 -4.07 -9.53
N ALA A 33 1.56 -4.67 -8.55
CA ALA A 33 2.04 -4.65 -7.17
C ALA A 33 3.42 -5.35 -7.02
N GLU A 34 3.69 -6.33 -7.87
CA GLU A 34 4.98 -7.03 -7.92
C GLU A 34 6.06 -6.14 -8.52
N ASP A 35 5.81 -5.52 -9.67
CA ASP A 35 6.79 -4.67 -10.33
C ASP A 35 7.12 -3.43 -9.48
N PHE A 36 6.10 -2.81 -8.87
CA PHE A 36 6.31 -1.68 -7.96
C PHE A 36 7.11 -2.09 -6.73
N ALA A 37 6.83 -3.26 -6.15
CA ALA A 37 7.60 -3.77 -5.02
C ALA A 37 9.06 -3.97 -5.39
N ASN A 38 9.33 -4.59 -6.54
CA ASN A 38 10.69 -4.80 -7.03
C ASN A 38 11.41 -3.46 -7.28
N GLU A 39 10.76 -2.50 -7.94
CA GLU A 39 11.36 -1.21 -8.26
C GLU A 39 11.66 -0.36 -7.02
N LYS A 40 10.74 -0.33 -6.04
CA LYS A 40 10.87 0.48 -4.83
C LYS A 40 11.48 -0.29 -3.65
N GLY A 41 11.99 -1.50 -3.91
CA GLY A 41 12.74 -2.33 -2.96
C GLY A 41 11.91 -2.88 -1.80
N PHE A 42 10.63 -3.20 -2.02
CA PHE A 42 9.78 -3.94 -1.07
C PHE A 42 9.82 -5.43 -1.35
N ASP A 43 9.60 -6.24 -0.31
CA ASP A 43 9.23 -7.64 -0.53
C ASP A 43 7.85 -7.71 -1.22
N ARG A 44 7.75 -8.52 -2.28
CA ARG A 44 6.52 -8.67 -3.08
C ARG A 44 5.30 -9.05 -2.25
N VAL A 45 5.47 -10.00 -1.32
CA VAL A 45 4.36 -10.49 -0.49
C VAL A 45 3.97 -9.44 0.53
N GLN A 46 4.95 -8.78 1.14
CA GLN A 46 4.73 -7.68 2.07
C GLN A 46 3.98 -6.53 1.40
N TYR A 47 4.40 -6.09 0.21
CA TYR A 47 3.74 -4.99 -0.50
C TYR A 47 2.30 -5.32 -0.86
N SER A 48 2.03 -6.53 -1.34
CA SER A 48 0.65 -7.00 -1.57
C SER A 48 -0.19 -6.96 -0.28
N ARG A 49 0.37 -7.36 0.86
CA ARG A 49 -0.30 -7.30 2.17
C ARG A 49 -0.55 -5.86 2.63
N ILE A 50 0.40 -4.96 2.40
CA ILE A 50 0.28 -3.52 2.70
C ILE A 50 -0.93 -2.94 1.98
N GLU A 51 -1.06 -3.18 0.67
CA GLU A 51 -2.22 -2.70 -0.09
C GLU A 51 -3.55 -3.29 0.39
N ASN A 52 -3.51 -4.44 1.06
CA ASN A 52 -4.68 -5.07 1.67
C ASN A 52 -4.95 -4.60 3.11
N GLY A 53 -4.18 -3.63 3.63
CA GLY A 53 -4.37 -3.09 4.98
C GLY A 53 -3.71 -3.92 6.07
N ALA A 54 -2.60 -4.60 5.78
CA ALA A 54 -1.83 -5.24 6.84
C ALA A 54 -1.36 -4.22 7.88
N ASN A 55 -1.37 -4.64 9.15
CA ASN A 55 -0.77 -3.86 10.21
C ASN A 55 0.74 -3.75 9.96
N ILE A 56 1.23 -2.53 9.76
CA ILE A 56 2.62 -2.25 9.45
C ILE A 56 3.27 -1.38 10.52
N THR A 57 4.60 -1.44 10.57
CA THR A 57 5.36 -0.54 11.43
C THR A 57 5.40 0.88 10.83
N MET A 58 5.65 1.87 11.68
CA MET A 58 5.86 3.26 11.23
C MET A 58 7.00 3.39 10.22
N LYS A 59 8.09 2.61 10.36
CA LYS A 59 9.20 2.61 9.38
C LYS A 59 8.74 2.15 8.00
N THR A 60 7.87 1.15 7.95
CA THR A 60 7.31 0.66 6.68
C THR A 60 6.39 1.71 6.06
N LEU A 61 5.56 2.38 6.87
CA LEU A 61 4.72 3.48 6.39
C LEU A 61 5.54 4.62 5.80
N LEU A 62 6.60 5.06 6.49
CA LEU A 62 7.51 6.10 5.98
C LEU A 62 8.14 5.68 4.64
N LYS A 63 8.62 4.43 4.53
CA LYS A 63 9.15 3.92 3.27
C LYS A 63 8.12 3.92 2.13
N VAL A 64 6.85 3.64 2.42
CA VAL A 64 5.76 3.73 1.42
C VAL A 64 5.54 5.17 0.98
N VAL A 65 5.51 6.10 1.92
CA VAL A 65 5.37 7.54 1.65
C VAL A 65 6.54 8.04 0.78
N ASP A 66 7.77 7.70 1.14
CA ASP A 66 8.98 8.01 0.37
C ASP A 66 8.93 7.37 -1.04
N ALA A 67 8.44 6.14 -1.17
CA ALA A 67 8.35 5.46 -2.46
C ALA A 67 7.38 6.13 -3.44
N HIS A 68 6.42 6.90 -2.92
CA HIS A 68 5.49 7.72 -3.70
C HIS A 68 5.89 9.19 -3.79
N ASP A 69 7.10 9.55 -3.34
CA ASP A 69 7.67 10.89 -3.45
C ASP A 69 6.75 11.99 -2.88
N MET A 70 6.13 11.73 -1.73
CA MET A 70 5.17 12.64 -1.08
C MET A 70 5.45 12.82 0.41
N THR A 71 4.81 13.81 1.01
CA THR A 71 4.84 14.05 2.46
C THR A 71 3.78 13.22 3.20
N MET A 72 3.96 13.08 4.52
CA MET A 72 2.95 12.46 5.38
C MET A 72 1.61 13.22 5.35
N GLU A 73 1.64 14.55 5.28
CA GLU A 73 0.42 15.36 5.19
C GLU A 73 -0.38 15.04 3.92
N GLU A 74 0.29 15.02 2.76
CA GLU A 74 -0.34 14.67 1.48
C GLU A 74 -0.86 13.23 1.47
N PHE A 75 -0.14 12.30 2.10
CA PHE A 75 -0.59 10.92 2.23
C PHE A 75 -1.91 10.81 3.00
N PHE A 76 -2.04 11.51 4.14
CA PHE A 76 -3.21 11.44 5.02
C PHE A 76 -4.36 12.40 4.66
N ARG A 77 -4.15 13.37 3.77
CA ARG A 77 -5.16 14.38 3.41
C ARG A 77 -6.50 13.81 2.98
N ASP A 78 -6.50 12.69 2.27
CA ASP A 78 -7.73 12.05 1.75
C ASP A 78 -8.17 10.82 2.58
N LEU A 79 -7.61 10.67 3.79
CA LEU A 79 -7.97 9.59 4.74
C LEU A 79 -8.92 10.06 5.85
N ILE A 80 -9.65 11.16 5.62
CA ILE A 80 -10.60 11.78 6.56
C ILE A 80 -11.96 11.08 6.49
#